data_AF-A0A975T423-F1
#
_entry.id   AF-A0A975T423-F1
#
_cell.length_a   1.000
_cell.length_b   1.000
_cell.length_c   1.000
_cell.angle_alpha   90.00
_cell.angle_beta   90.00
_cell.angle_gamma   90.00
#
_symmetry.space_group_name_H-M   'P 1'
#
loop_
_entity.id
_entity.type
_entity.pdbx_description
1 polymer ?
#
loop_
_entity_poly.entity_id
_entity_poly.type
_entity_poly.pdbx_seq_one_letter_code
_entity_poly.pdbx_strand_id
1 'polypeptide(L)'
;MVAEKSSDRQQRLDSFLKAVEAAQQLQDDIMKYGLDAAYLYCDDVDGDWLETWGNDDDEPGYIEKITTFLESDDVVAVKVRNRLQDKSLDEIIAGLEYCLSQLKEEDRIFAAKDFLVGDIVVSGSSRASGNSDFDEVELLELAEDLIERLTEILG
;
A
#
# COMPACT_ATOMS: atom_id res chain seq x y z
N MET A 1 24.64 12.42 -38.99
CA MET A 1 23.80 11.86 -37.91
C MET A 1 23.90 10.33 -37.92
N VAL A 2 24.97 9.73 -37.35
CA VAL A 2 25.17 8.25 -37.30
C VAL A 2 25.79 7.75 -35.98
N ALA A 3 26.25 8.63 -35.07
CA ALA A 3 27.09 8.23 -33.92
C ALA A 3 26.33 7.77 -32.65
N GLU A 4 25.03 7.99 -32.52
CA GLU A 4 24.30 7.76 -31.27
C GLU A 4 23.88 6.29 -31.07
N LYS A 5 23.63 5.55 -32.16
CA LYS A 5 23.21 4.13 -32.13
C LYS A 5 24.34 3.14 -31.85
N SER A 6 25.60 3.57 -31.86
CA SER A 6 26.75 2.71 -31.53
C SER A 6 26.97 2.60 -30.03
N SER A 7 26.77 3.68 -29.27
CA SER A 7 26.97 3.69 -27.83
C SER A 7 25.96 2.82 -27.08
N ASP A 8 24.67 2.84 -27.49
CA ASP A 8 23.64 1.96 -26.92
C ASP A 8 23.94 0.46 -27.12
N ARG A 9 24.42 0.09 -28.32
CA ARG A 9 24.79 -1.30 -28.61
C ARG A 9 26.04 -1.75 -27.85
N GLN A 10 27.01 -0.87 -27.67
CA GLN A 10 28.21 -1.14 -26.87
C GLN A 10 27.84 -1.36 -25.40
N GLN A 11 26.99 -0.51 -24.82
CA GLN A 11 26.49 -0.66 -23.45
C GLN A 11 25.73 -1.97 -23.27
N ARG A 12 24.89 -2.35 -24.23
CA ARG A 12 24.17 -3.63 -24.20
C ARG A 12 25.12 -4.83 -24.28
N LEU A 13 26.16 -4.76 -25.12
CA LEU A 13 27.18 -5.81 -25.20
C LEU A 13 27.98 -5.92 -23.91
N ASP A 14 28.36 -4.79 -23.30
CA ASP A 14 29.07 -4.79 -22.02
C ASP A 14 28.20 -5.35 -20.89
N SER A 15 26.91 -4.97 -20.83
CA SER A 15 25.97 -5.53 -19.86
C SER A 15 25.76 -7.05 -20.05
N PHE A 16 25.77 -7.51 -21.31
CA PHE A 16 25.63 -8.91 -21.64
C PHE A 16 26.87 -9.70 -21.25
N LEU A 17 28.07 -9.19 -21.56
CA LEU A 17 29.33 -9.80 -21.15
C LEU A 17 29.43 -9.92 -19.63
N LYS A 18 29.07 -8.86 -18.90
CA LYS A 18 29.04 -8.86 -17.44
C LYS A 18 28.05 -9.89 -16.87
N ALA A 19 26.87 -10.02 -17.47
CA ALA A 19 25.88 -11.02 -17.06
C ALA A 19 26.36 -12.45 -17.33
N VAL A 20 27.05 -12.68 -18.45
CA VAL A 20 27.62 -13.99 -18.80
C VAL A 20 28.75 -14.36 -17.84
N GLU A 21 29.63 -13.43 -17.51
CA GLU A 21 30.72 -13.63 -16.55
C GLU A 21 30.17 -13.98 -15.15
N ALA A 22 29.16 -13.24 -14.67
CA ALA A 22 28.50 -13.54 -13.41
C ALA A 22 27.83 -14.92 -13.40
N ALA A 23 27.20 -15.32 -14.52
CA ALA A 23 26.57 -16.63 -14.64
C ALA A 23 27.61 -17.78 -14.63
N GLN A 24 28.76 -17.58 -15.27
CA GLN A 24 29.87 -18.54 -15.22
C GLN A 24 30.42 -18.66 -13.80
N GLN A 25 30.60 -17.54 -13.11
CA GLN A 25 31.08 -17.52 -11.74
C GLN A 25 30.13 -18.25 -10.78
N LEU A 26 28.82 -18.02 -10.90
CA LEU A 26 27.80 -18.75 -10.14
C LEU A 26 27.83 -20.26 -10.44
N GLN A 27 28.01 -20.63 -11.70
CA GLN A 27 28.12 -22.05 -12.09
C GLN A 27 29.36 -22.70 -11.47
N ASP A 28 30.50 -22.03 -11.50
CA ASP A 28 31.75 -22.51 -10.90
C ASP A 28 31.63 -22.64 -9.38
N ASP A 29 30.98 -21.68 -8.72
CA ASP A 29 30.73 -21.70 -7.29
C ASP A 29 29.76 -22.82 -6.89
N ILE A 30 28.70 -23.06 -7.67
CA ILE A 30 27.80 -24.22 -7.46
C ILE A 30 28.56 -25.54 -7.65
N MET A 31 29.45 -25.63 -8.66
CA MET A 31 30.23 -26.84 -8.90
C MET A 31 31.27 -27.09 -7.79
N LYS A 32 31.78 -26.03 -7.17
CA LYS A 32 32.79 -26.10 -6.11
C LYS A 32 32.21 -26.31 -4.72
N TYR A 33 31.10 -25.65 -4.40
CA TYR A 33 30.51 -25.61 -3.05
C TYR A 33 29.13 -26.27 -2.95
N GLY A 34 28.54 -26.72 -4.07
CA GLY A 34 27.23 -27.37 -4.06
C GLY A 34 26.10 -26.43 -3.62
N LEU A 35 25.26 -26.89 -2.68
CA LEU A 35 24.18 -26.07 -2.11
C LEU A 35 24.70 -24.93 -1.23
N ASP A 36 25.92 -25.05 -0.68
CA ASP A 36 26.53 -24.02 0.15
C ASP A 36 26.95 -22.78 -0.65
N ALA A 37 26.91 -22.86 -1.99
CA ALA A 37 27.13 -21.71 -2.87
C ALA A 37 26.13 -20.57 -2.59
N ALA A 38 24.94 -20.87 -2.07
CA ALA A 38 23.95 -19.85 -1.70
C ALA A 38 24.51 -18.83 -0.68
N TYR A 39 25.34 -19.27 0.28
CA TYR A 39 25.91 -18.40 1.30
C TYR A 39 26.96 -17.40 0.75
N LEU A 40 27.54 -17.64 -0.43
CA LEU A 40 28.50 -16.71 -1.06
C LEU A 40 27.82 -15.48 -1.67
N TYR A 41 26.51 -15.56 -1.91
CA TYR A 41 25.71 -14.53 -2.58
C TYR A 41 24.63 -13.92 -1.67
N CYS A 42 24.47 -14.43 -0.46
CA CYS A 42 23.64 -13.82 0.57
C CYS A 42 24.49 -12.80 1.35
N ASP A 43 24.31 -11.52 1.06
CA ASP A 43 24.83 -10.46 1.91
C ASP A 43 24.03 -10.39 3.22
N ASP A 44 24.74 -10.27 4.36
CA ASP A 44 24.20 -10.03 5.71
C ASP A 44 23.19 -11.06 6.27
N VAL A 45 23.52 -12.37 6.21
CA VAL A 45 22.79 -13.38 7.00
C VAL A 45 22.93 -13.13 8.52
N ASP A 46 24.06 -12.55 8.93
CA ASP A 46 24.36 -12.14 10.31
C ASP A 46 24.02 -10.66 10.58
N GLY A 47 23.42 -9.95 9.61
CA GLY A 47 22.99 -8.57 9.82
C GLY A 47 21.86 -8.51 10.84
N ASP A 48 21.72 -7.37 11.51
CA ASP A 48 20.63 -7.12 12.46
C ASP A 48 19.25 -6.98 11.77
N TRP A 49 19.07 -7.53 10.56
CA TRP A 49 17.85 -7.44 9.76
C TRP A 49 16.64 -8.02 10.50
N LEU A 50 16.84 -9.10 11.26
CA LEU A 50 15.79 -9.69 12.10
C LEU A 50 15.50 -8.84 13.34
N GLU A 51 16.51 -8.14 13.86
CA GLU A 51 16.37 -7.24 15.01
C GLU A 51 15.77 -5.88 14.60
N THR A 52 15.93 -5.49 13.33
CA THR A 52 15.33 -4.29 12.74
C THR A 52 14.05 -4.57 11.95
N TRP A 53 13.66 -5.83 11.76
CA TRP A 53 12.38 -6.21 11.16
C TRP A 53 11.23 -5.81 12.11
N GLY A 54 10.59 -4.68 11.82
CA GLY A 54 9.59 -4.05 12.69
C GLY A 54 10.12 -2.89 13.52
N ASN A 55 11.40 -2.52 13.34
CA ASN A 55 11.99 -1.29 13.85
C ASN A 55 12.00 -0.21 12.75
N ASP A 56 10.91 -0.14 11.97
CA ASP A 56 10.61 1.02 11.13
C ASP A 56 10.16 2.15 12.04
N ASP A 57 11.14 2.83 12.64
CA ASP A 57 11.12 4.13 13.31
C ASP A 57 10.04 4.40 14.38
N ASP A 58 10.39 5.22 15.38
CA ASP A 58 9.52 5.65 16.50
C ASP A 58 8.25 6.46 16.09
N GLU A 59 7.80 6.36 14.83
CA GLU A 59 6.51 6.86 14.38
C GLU A 59 5.42 5.81 14.54
N PRO A 60 4.25 6.16 15.12
CA PRO A 60 3.13 5.25 15.17
C PRO A 60 2.81 4.76 13.76
N GLY A 61 2.75 3.45 13.57
CA GLY A 61 2.41 2.85 12.28
C GLY A 61 1.07 3.41 11.78
N TYR A 62 0.82 3.38 10.47
CA TYR A 62 -0.41 3.92 9.88
C TYR A 62 -1.69 3.41 10.57
N ILE A 63 -1.69 2.15 11.02
CA ILE A 63 -2.75 1.54 11.82
C ILE A 63 -2.96 2.31 13.12
N GLU A 64 -1.90 2.54 13.90
CA GLU A 64 -1.98 3.24 15.19
C GLU A 64 -2.42 4.70 15.02
N LYS A 65 -1.97 5.38 13.96
CA LYS A 65 -2.43 6.73 13.59
C LYS A 65 -3.95 6.75 13.29
N ILE A 66 -4.44 5.80 12.49
CA ILE A 66 -5.88 5.67 12.16
C ILE A 66 -6.70 5.28 13.39
N THR A 67 -6.21 4.35 14.21
CA THR A 67 -6.88 3.95 15.46
C THR A 67 -7.01 5.13 16.42
N THR A 68 -5.94 5.90 16.62
CA THR A 68 -5.96 7.08 17.50
C THR A 68 -6.95 8.14 16.99
N PHE A 69 -7.03 8.34 15.68
CA PHE A 69 -8.05 9.21 15.07
C PHE A 69 -9.47 8.71 15.32
N LEU A 70 -9.71 7.41 15.08
CA LEU A 70 -11.03 6.80 15.28
C LEU A 70 -11.43 6.81 16.75
N GLU A 71 -10.50 6.77 17.69
CA GLU A 71 -10.76 6.87 19.14
C GLU A 71 -10.98 8.31 19.60
N SER A 72 -10.42 9.30 18.90
CA SER A 72 -10.54 10.73 19.21
C SER A 72 -11.99 11.25 19.17
N ASP A 73 -12.23 12.38 19.86
CA ASP A 73 -13.52 13.10 19.86
C ASP A 73 -13.69 14.02 18.64
N ASP A 74 -12.89 13.82 17.58
CA ASP A 74 -13.05 14.56 16.34
C ASP A 74 -14.46 14.37 15.75
N VAL A 75 -15.03 15.45 15.22
CA VAL A 75 -16.40 15.47 14.70
C VAL A 75 -16.59 14.46 13.58
N VAL A 76 -15.57 14.26 12.74
CA VAL A 76 -15.58 13.30 11.64
C VAL A 76 -15.50 11.88 12.20
N ALA A 77 -14.56 11.61 13.11
CA ALA A 77 -14.40 10.30 13.75
C ALA A 77 -15.67 9.85 14.51
N VAL A 78 -16.34 10.76 15.22
CA VAL A 78 -17.62 10.50 15.90
C VAL A 78 -18.72 10.15 14.89
N LYS A 79 -18.84 10.90 13.80
CA LYS A 79 -19.84 10.62 12.74
C LYS A 79 -19.59 9.27 12.07
N VAL A 80 -18.34 8.94 11.78
CA VAL A 80 -17.93 7.67 11.14
C VAL A 80 -18.22 6.49 12.06
N ARG A 81 -17.85 6.59 13.36
CA ARG A 81 -18.21 5.56 14.36
C ARG A 81 -19.71 5.38 14.50
N ASN A 82 -20.49 6.47 14.50
CA ASN A 82 -21.94 6.41 14.58
C ASN A 82 -22.59 5.75 13.36
N ARG A 83 -21.99 5.88 12.18
CA ARG A 83 -22.45 5.24 10.94
C ARG A 83 -22.06 3.77 10.86
N LEU A 84 -20.87 3.42 11.35
CA LEU A 84 -20.29 2.09 11.27
C LEU A 84 -20.38 1.31 12.60
N GLN A 85 -21.38 1.61 13.44
CA GLN A 85 -21.56 0.96 14.75
C GLN A 85 -21.68 -0.57 14.66
N ASP A 86 -22.12 -1.08 13.50
CA ASP A 86 -22.28 -2.51 13.25
C ASP A 86 -20.96 -3.21 12.84
N LYS A 87 -19.89 -2.46 12.55
CA LYS A 87 -18.59 -2.97 12.13
C LYS A 87 -17.58 -2.89 13.27
N SER A 88 -16.66 -3.85 13.31
CA SER A 88 -15.53 -3.82 14.24
C SER A 88 -14.50 -2.75 13.84
N LEU A 89 -13.71 -2.28 14.81
CA LEU A 89 -12.67 -1.27 14.57
C LEU A 89 -11.66 -1.75 13.51
N ASP A 90 -11.31 -3.03 13.52
CA ASP A 90 -10.42 -3.66 12.54
C ASP A 90 -11.01 -3.64 11.12
N GLU A 91 -12.30 -3.93 10.96
CA GLU A 91 -13.00 -3.83 9.67
C GLU A 91 -13.07 -2.38 9.17
N ILE A 92 -13.15 -1.42 10.09
CA ILE A 92 -13.11 0.01 9.76
C ILE A 92 -11.72 0.37 9.25
N ILE A 93 -10.65 0.01 9.96
CA ILE A 93 -9.27 0.28 9.54
C ILE A 93 -8.99 -0.34 8.17
N ALA A 94 -9.34 -1.61 7.96
CA ALA A 94 -9.12 -2.29 6.68
C ALA A 94 -9.90 -1.63 5.53
N GLY A 95 -11.12 -1.16 5.79
CA GLY A 95 -11.91 -0.42 4.81
C GLY A 95 -11.30 0.94 4.46
N LEU A 96 -10.79 1.66 5.46
CA LEU A 96 -10.10 2.94 5.26
C LEU A 96 -8.78 2.78 4.51
N GLU A 97 -8.01 1.74 4.82
CA GLU A 97 -6.80 1.37 4.07
C GLU A 97 -7.12 1.10 2.59
N TYR A 98 -8.20 0.36 2.32
CA TYR A 98 -8.68 0.15 0.95
C TYR A 98 -9.05 1.46 0.25
N CYS A 99 -9.70 2.39 0.95
CA CYS A 99 -10.03 3.71 0.39
C CYS A 99 -8.76 4.51 0.07
N LEU A 100 -7.77 4.53 0.96
CA LEU A 100 -6.51 5.25 0.76
C LEU A 100 -5.63 4.63 -0.34
N SER A 101 -5.75 3.32 -0.56
CA SER A 101 -5.05 2.61 -1.64
C SER A 101 -5.52 3.00 -3.05
N GLN A 102 -6.66 3.70 -3.18
CA GLN A 102 -7.13 4.15 -4.49
C GLN A 102 -6.16 5.16 -5.09
N LEU A 103 -5.91 5.01 -6.39
CA LEU A 103 -4.86 5.75 -7.11
C LEU A 103 -5.19 7.25 -7.30
N LYS A 104 -6.49 7.60 -7.35
CA LYS A 104 -6.94 8.97 -7.56
C LYS A 104 -7.76 9.46 -6.39
N GLU A 105 -7.62 10.73 -6.06
CA GLU A 105 -8.35 11.41 -4.97
C GLU A 105 -9.87 11.31 -5.12
N GLU A 106 -10.40 11.54 -6.32
CA GLU A 106 -11.83 11.36 -6.63
C GLU A 106 -12.30 9.93 -6.30
N ASP A 107 -11.51 8.92 -6.70
CA ASP A 107 -11.82 7.51 -6.47
C ASP A 107 -11.73 7.15 -4.96
N ARG A 108 -10.88 7.82 -4.18
CA ARG A 108 -10.79 7.66 -2.70
C ARG A 108 -12.07 8.13 -2.02
N ILE A 109 -12.59 9.29 -2.42
CA ILE A 109 -13.81 9.88 -1.84
C ILE A 109 -15.02 8.99 -2.16
N PHE A 110 -15.13 8.49 -3.40
CA PHE A 110 -16.20 7.56 -3.76
C PHE A 110 -16.09 6.22 -3.02
N ALA A 111 -14.88 5.66 -2.87
CA ALA A 111 -14.67 4.44 -2.09
C ALA A 111 -15.03 4.65 -0.61
N ALA A 112 -14.68 5.80 -0.03
CA ALA A 112 -15.06 6.15 1.34
C ALA A 112 -16.57 6.34 1.48
N LYS A 113 -17.24 6.97 0.51
CA LYS A 113 -18.70 7.08 0.46
C LYS A 113 -19.35 5.70 0.46
N ASP A 114 -18.94 4.83 -0.45
CA ASP A 114 -19.48 3.47 -0.58
C ASP A 114 -19.23 2.66 0.71
N PHE A 115 -18.07 2.86 1.34
CA PHE A 115 -17.74 2.26 2.62
C PHE A 115 -18.66 2.73 3.78
N LEU A 116 -18.96 4.04 3.83
CA LEU A 116 -19.84 4.67 4.83
C LEU A 116 -21.32 4.32 4.67
N VAL A 117 -21.76 4.00 3.45
CA VAL A 117 -23.11 3.48 3.18
C VAL A 117 -23.32 2.09 3.81
N GLY A 118 -22.24 1.42 4.21
CA GLY A 118 -22.29 0.14 4.91
C GLY A 118 -22.35 -1.08 3.99
N ASP A 119 -22.49 -0.88 2.68
CA ASP A 119 -22.69 -1.96 1.70
C ASP A 119 -21.36 -2.49 1.16
N ILE A 120 -20.59 -3.19 2.01
CA ILE A 120 -19.62 -4.17 1.50
C ILE A 120 -20.41 -5.42 1.11
N VAL A 121 -21.05 -5.35 -0.06
CA VAL A 121 -21.21 -6.53 -0.90
C VAL A 121 -20.24 -6.35 -2.06
N VAL A 122 -19.12 -7.08 -1.97
CA VAL A 122 -18.25 -7.34 -3.13
C VAL A 122 -19.09 -8.08 -4.17
N SER A 123 -19.83 -7.36 -5.00
CA SER A 123 -20.36 -7.86 -6.27
C SER A 123 -20.94 -6.74 -7.13
N GLY A 124 -20.20 -6.38 -8.18
CA GLY A 124 -20.79 -5.94 -9.45
C GLY A 124 -21.52 -4.60 -9.44
N SER A 125 -20.80 -3.58 -9.94
CA SER A 125 -21.35 -2.35 -10.52
C SER A 125 -22.75 -2.55 -11.10
N SER A 126 -23.76 -2.12 -10.36
CA SER A 126 -25.12 -1.97 -10.84
C SER A 126 -25.56 -0.59 -10.38
N ARG A 127 -25.74 0.34 -11.32
CA ARG A 127 -26.32 1.69 -11.08
C ARG A 127 -27.82 1.57 -10.76
N ALA A 128 -28.16 0.66 -9.86
CA ALA A 128 -29.51 0.37 -9.44
C ALA A 128 -29.82 1.27 -8.25
N SER A 129 -30.37 2.44 -8.59
CA SER A 129 -31.32 3.23 -7.80
C SER A 129 -31.93 2.43 -6.64
N GLY A 130 -31.31 2.49 -5.47
CA GLY A 130 -31.84 1.98 -4.22
C GLY A 130 -32.11 3.16 -3.32
N ASN A 131 -33.38 3.34 -2.92
CA ASN A 131 -33.78 4.28 -1.88
C ASN A 131 -32.90 4.08 -0.64
N SER A 132 -31.91 4.94 -0.43
CA SER A 132 -31.27 5.09 0.86
C SER A 132 -31.79 6.41 1.44
N ASP A 133 -32.46 6.36 2.60
CA ASP A 133 -32.92 7.54 3.37
C ASP A 133 -31.74 8.39 3.93
N PHE A 134 -30.62 8.40 3.22
CA PHE A 134 -29.41 9.13 3.57
C PHE A 134 -29.19 10.20 2.53
N ASP A 135 -29.02 11.43 3.00
CA ASP A 135 -28.66 12.56 2.15
C ASP A 135 -27.30 12.28 1.51
N GLU A 136 -27.31 11.94 0.22
CA GLU A 136 -26.12 11.58 -0.55
C GLU A 136 -25.08 12.71 -0.54
N VAL A 137 -25.53 13.95 -0.46
CA VAL A 137 -24.69 15.15 -0.32
C VAL A 137 -23.97 15.16 1.03
N GLU A 138 -24.67 14.91 2.13
CA GLU A 138 -24.07 14.85 3.47
C GLU A 138 -23.08 13.69 3.60
N LEU A 139 -23.32 12.57 2.91
CA LEU A 139 -22.41 11.44 2.86
C LEU A 139 -21.14 11.72 2.06
N LEU A 140 -21.27 12.44 0.94
CA LEU A 140 -20.13 12.87 0.15
C LEU A 140 -19.26 13.88 0.91
N GLU A 141 -19.88 14.85 1.57
CA GLU A 141 -19.17 15.80 2.46
C GLU A 141 -18.44 15.07 3.59
N LEU A 142 -19.09 14.08 4.23
CA LEU A 142 -18.45 13.29 5.28
C LEU A 142 -17.29 12.43 4.75
N ALA A 143 -17.41 11.88 3.55
CA ALA A 143 -16.36 11.09 2.91
C ALA A 143 -15.15 11.96 2.52
N GLU A 144 -15.40 13.18 2.03
CA GLU A 144 -14.38 14.18 1.72
C GLU A 144 -13.65 14.62 2.99
N ASP A 145 -14.38 15.04 4.02
CA ASP A 145 -13.83 15.41 5.34
C ASP A 145 -12.98 14.28 5.94
N LEU A 146 -13.42 13.03 5.81
CA LEU A 146 -12.70 11.84 6.29
C LEU A 146 -11.37 11.64 5.56
N ILE A 147 -11.37 11.67 4.22
CA ILE A 147 -10.15 11.46 3.43
C ILE A 147 -9.17 12.61 3.65
N GLU A 148 -9.65 13.85 3.76
CA GLU A 148 -8.81 15.01 4.08
C GLU A 148 -8.13 14.84 5.44
N ARG A 149 -8.90 14.48 6.48
CA ARG A 149 -8.36 14.24 7.82
C ARG A 149 -7.36 13.08 7.87
N LEU A 150 -7.68 11.97 7.20
CA LEU A 150 -6.77 10.82 7.15
C LEU A 150 -5.46 11.16 6.44
N THR A 151 -5.52 11.95 5.36
CA THR A 151 -4.33 12.43 4.66
C THR A 151 -3.52 13.39 5.53
N GLU A 152 -4.18 14.29 6.27
CA GLU A 152 -3.53 15.21 7.23
C GLU A 152 -2.81 14.45 8.36
N ILE A 153 -3.38 13.34 8.83
CA ILE A 153 -2.82 12.52 9.92
C ILE A 153 -1.68 11.61 9.42
N LEU A 154 -1.75 11.12 8.18
CA LEU A 154 -0.78 10.19 7.61
C LEU A 154 0.45 10.88 6.99
N GLY A 155 0.35 12.15 6.60
CA GLY A 155 1.47 12.96 6.09
C GLY A 155 1.57 13.01 4.58
#